data_AF-A0A7G2S5E1-F1
#
_entry.id   AF-A0A7G2S5E1-F1
#
_cell.length_a   1.000
_cell.length_b   1.000
_cell.length_c   1.000
_cell.angle_alpha   90.00
_cell.angle_beta   90.00
_cell.angle_gamma   90.00
#
_symmetry.space_group_name_H-M   'P 1'
#
loop_
_entity.id
_entity.type
_entity.pdbx_description
1 polymer ?
#
loop_
_entity_poly.entity_id
_entity_poly.type
_entity_poly.pdbx_seq_one_letter_code
_entity_poly.pdbx_strand_id
1 'polypeptide(L)'
;MPSLSWLQKYRPQKLPFRRHVTRASVALIYRGPRSRDGELFFIQRARRDGDPWSGDMAFPGGRLERSDTSSRHTAMRETLEETGLDLFRQGEYQARLSDLLTRHHSRWSPMVVTPHVFAWQGDHRVSLNHEAQQGIWIPLDYLSNPAHRSTLQIRTPVGKMTFPCCRYQGYCIWGLSYSMLQEFLRKRGEG
;
A
#
# COMPACT_ATOMS: atom_id res chain seq x y z
N MET A 1 15.13 2.27 19.60
CA MET A 1 13.97 2.42 18.69
C MET A 1 13.68 3.91 18.58
N PRO A 2 13.75 4.57 17.41
CA PRO A 2 13.31 5.95 17.34
C PRO A 2 11.81 5.98 17.64
N SER A 3 11.45 6.72 18.68
CA SER A 3 10.07 7.04 19.03
C SER A 3 9.40 7.73 17.83
N LEU A 4 8.41 7.09 17.23
CA LEU A 4 7.59 7.65 16.14
C LEU A 4 6.58 8.66 16.71
N SER A 5 7.09 9.70 17.36
CA SER A 5 6.33 10.73 18.09
C SER A 5 5.29 11.46 17.24
N TRP A 6 5.47 11.51 15.92
CA TRP A 6 4.52 12.13 14.98
C TRP A 6 3.19 11.37 14.86
N LEU A 7 3.14 10.08 15.23
CA LEU A 7 1.93 9.26 15.15
C LEU A 7 0.86 9.65 16.17
N GLN A 8 1.26 10.18 17.32
CA GLN A 8 0.34 10.47 18.42
C GLN A 8 -0.65 11.61 18.11
N LYS A 9 -0.34 12.46 17.13
CA LYS A 9 -1.17 13.63 16.76
C LYS A 9 -2.02 13.42 15.51
N TYR A 10 -1.89 12.29 14.81
CA TYR A 10 -2.57 12.09 13.54
C TYR A 10 -4.00 11.53 13.70
N ARG A 11 -4.98 12.26 13.15
CA ARG A 11 -6.36 11.78 13.00
C ARG A 11 -6.60 11.39 11.53
N PRO A 12 -6.50 10.11 11.16
CA PRO A 12 -6.72 9.70 9.79
C PRO A 12 -8.16 9.95 9.37
N GLN A 13 -8.35 10.41 8.14
CA GLN A 13 -9.69 10.62 7.61
C GLN A 13 -10.38 9.25 7.45
N LYS A 14 -11.59 9.15 8.00
CA LYS A 14 -12.48 8.00 7.84
C LYS A 14 -13.61 8.45 6.95
N LEU A 15 -13.84 7.74 5.84
CA LEU A 15 -14.93 8.10 4.96
C LEU A 15 -16.27 7.77 5.63
N PRO A 16 -17.21 8.75 5.69
CA PRO A 16 -18.57 8.46 6.12
C PRO A 16 -19.18 7.43 5.15
N PHE A 17 -20.05 6.57 5.64
CA PHE A 17 -20.70 5.50 4.85
C PHE A 17 -19.83 4.33 4.38
N ARG A 18 -18.56 4.23 4.78
CA ARG A 18 -17.69 3.09 4.45
C ARG A 18 -18.26 1.70 4.82
N ARG A 19 -19.25 1.63 5.72
CA ARG A 19 -19.96 0.40 6.11
C ARG A 19 -20.93 -0.11 5.03
N HIS A 20 -21.32 0.74 4.08
CA HIS A 20 -22.31 0.42 3.04
C HIS A 20 -21.66 0.07 1.70
N VAL A 21 -20.34 -0.04 1.65
CA VAL A 21 -19.56 -0.28 0.43
C VAL A 21 -18.54 -1.38 0.67
N THR A 22 -18.01 -1.95 -0.41
CA THR A 22 -16.94 -2.94 -0.29
C THR A 22 -15.75 -2.31 0.42
N ARG A 23 -15.10 -3.06 1.31
CA ARG A 23 -13.93 -2.59 2.06
C ARG A 23 -12.74 -3.48 1.75
N ALA A 24 -11.59 -2.87 1.62
CA ALA A 24 -10.30 -3.53 1.52
C ALA A 24 -9.31 -2.88 2.48
N SER A 25 -8.23 -3.59 2.81
CA SER A 25 -7.17 -3.05 3.65
C SER A 25 -5.82 -3.53 3.15
N VAL A 26 -4.83 -2.65 3.24
CA VAL A 26 -3.47 -2.90 2.76
C VAL A 26 -2.44 -2.60 3.85
N ALA A 27 -1.30 -3.28 3.78
CA ALA A 27 -0.19 -3.09 4.70
C ALA A 27 0.96 -2.33 4.03
N LEU A 28 1.29 -1.15 4.56
CA LEU A 28 2.55 -0.46 4.31
C LEU A 28 3.58 -1.00 5.30
N ILE A 29 4.42 -1.90 4.83
CA ILE A 29 5.41 -2.59 5.65
C ILE A 29 6.74 -1.92 5.41
N TYR A 30 7.30 -1.29 6.45
CA TYR A 30 8.62 -0.69 6.38
C TYR A 30 9.61 -1.42 7.28
N ARG A 31 10.87 -1.46 6.87
CA ARG A 31 11.97 -1.99 7.69
C ARG A 31 13.16 -1.03 7.66
N GLY A 32 14.07 -1.19 8.61
CA GLY A 32 15.35 -0.49 8.64
C GLY A 32 15.62 0.25 9.94
N PRO A 33 16.91 0.46 10.28
CA PRO A 33 17.34 0.94 11.60
C PRO A 33 17.09 2.43 11.84
N ARG A 34 16.92 3.23 10.77
CA ARG A 34 16.77 4.70 10.82
C ARG A 34 15.73 5.21 9.83
N SER A 35 15.28 6.44 10.04
CA SER A 35 14.24 7.10 9.25
C SER A 35 14.64 7.44 7.81
N ARG A 36 15.91 7.36 7.42
CA ARG A 36 16.35 7.61 6.02
C ARG A 36 16.77 6.36 5.27
N ASP A 37 17.35 5.39 5.97
CA ASP A 37 17.93 4.17 5.38
C ASP A 37 16.96 2.97 5.43
N GLY A 38 15.66 3.26 5.52
CA GLY A 38 14.64 2.23 5.55
C GLY A 38 14.14 1.86 4.16
N GLU A 39 13.45 0.74 4.06
CA GLU A 39 12.82 0.27 2.83
C GLU A 39 11.32 0.10 3.04
N LEU A 40 10.55 0.24 1.97
CA LEU A 40 9.12 -0.03 1.95
C LEU A 40 8.85 -1.22 1.04
N PHE A 41 8.04 -2.15 1.52
CA PHE A 41 7.69 -3.35 0.77
C PHE A 41 6.52 -3.11 -0.18
N PHE A 42 6.67 -3.58 -1.41
CA PHE A 42 5.63 -3.63 -2.42
C PHE A 42 5.54 -5.03 -3.02
N ILE A 43 4.37 -5.36 -3.56
CA ILE A 43 4.17 -6.49 -4.44
C ILE A 43 3.95 -6.01 -5.87
N GLN A 44 4.40 -6.80 -6.83
CA GLN A 44 3.93 -6.68 -8.21
C GLN A 44 2.77 -7.65 -8.40
N ARG A 45 1.58 -7.13 -8.72
CA ARG A 45 0.38 -7.95 -8.95
C ARG A 45 0.60 -8.92 -10.10
N ALA A 46 0.09 -10.14 -9.99
CA ALA A 46 0.07 -11.10 -11.09
C ALA A 46 -0.67 -10.55 -12.31
N ARG A 47 -0.21 -10.91 -13.52
CA ARG A 47 -0.95 -10.58 -14.74
C ARG A 47 -2.10 -11.55 -14.91
N ARG A 48 -3.32 -11.02 -14.96
CA ARG A 48 -4.58 -11.75 -15.18
C ARG A 48 -5.29 -11.15 -16.39
N ASP A 49 -5.71 -12.00 -17.32
CA ASP A 49 -6.45 -11.55 -18.50
C ASP A 49 -7.74 -10.83 -18.08
N GLY A 50 -7.93 -9.62 -18.62
CA GLY A 50 -9.07 -8.77 -18.28
C GLY A 50 -8.97 -7.95 -16.99
N ASP A 51 -7.89 -8.10 -16.20
CA ASP A 51 -7.60 -7.18 -15.07
C ASP A 51 -6.71 -6.02 -15.56
N PRO A 52 -7.23 -4.79 -15.67
CA PRO A 52 -6.45 -3.63 -16.13
C PRO A 52 -5.33 -3.22 -15.16
N TRP A 53 -5.31 -3.75 -13.93
CA TRP A 53 -4.33 -3.47 -12.88
C TRP A 53 -3.29 -4.59 -12.74
N SER A 54 -3.26 -5.50 -13.70
CA SER A 54 -2.29 -6.58 -13.84
C SER A 54 -0.86 -6.06 -13.97
N GLY A 55 0.03 -6.48 -13.08
CA GLY A 55 1.44 -6.07 -13.12
C GLY A 55 1.75 -4.73 -12.44
N ASP A 56 0.74 -4.06 -11.88
CA ASP A 56 0.94 -2.82 -11.10
C ASP A 56 1.61 -3.08 -9.76
N MET A 57 2.34 -2.07 -9.29
CA MET A 57 2.91 -2.07 -7.95
C MET A 57 1.84 -1.72 -6.92
N ALA A 58 1.68 -2.60 -5.93
CA ALA A 58 0.72 -2.47 -4.85
C ALA A 58 1.36 -2.72 -3.49
N PHE A 59 0.68 -2.27 -2.45
CA PHE A 59 0.89 -2.79 -1.10
C PHE A 59 0.12 -4.10 -0.96
N PRO A 60 0.66 -5.10 -0.23
CA PRO A 60 -0.07 -6.33 0.02
C PRO A 60 -1.37 -6.05 0.78
N GLY A 61 -2.43 -6.77 0.43
CA GLY A 61 -3.74 -6.54 0.99
C GLY A 61 -4.90 -6.90 0.09
N GLY A 62 -6.07 -7.05 0.70
CA GLY A 62 -7.27 -7.52 0.00
C GLY A 62 -8.54 -7.10 0.70
N ARG A 63 -9.62 -7.84 0.44
CA ARG A 63 -10.98 -7.47 0.86
C ARG A 63 -11.23 -7.87 2.31
N LEU A 64 -12.05 -7.07 2.98
CA LEU A 64 -12.53 -7.39 4.31
C LEU A 64 -13.43 -8.64 4.27
N GLU A 65 -13.10 -9.64 5.07
CA GLU A 65 -13.91 -10.84 5.24
C GLU A 65 -14.76 -10.80 6.53
N ARG A 66 -15.74 -11.70 6.64
CA ARG A 66 -16.60 -11.79 7.84
C ARG A 66 -15.84 -12.26 9.08
N SER A 67 -14.77 -13.02 8.88
CA SER A 67 -13.85 -13.52 9.92
C SER A 67 -12.93 -12.43 10.46
N ASP A 68 -12.75 -11.32 9.74
CA ASP A 68 -11.82 -10.26 10.13
C ASP A 68 -12.38 -9.41 11.28
N THR A 69 -11.67 -9.39 12.39
CA THR A 69 -12.04 -8.61 13.59
C THR A 69 -11.88 -7.09 13.40
N SER A 70 -11.09 -6.67 12.42
CA SER A 70 -10.86 -5.26 12.09
C SER A 70 -10.24 -5.09 10.71
N SER A 71 -10.23 -3.87 10.16
CA SER A 71 -9.48 -3.56 8.94
C SER A 71 -7.97 -3.81 9.08
N ARG A 72 -7.44 -3.71 10.30
CA ARG A 72 -6.03 -4.03 10.57
C ARG A 72 -5.82 -5.54 10.43
N HIS A 73 -6.74 -6.34 10.99
CA HIS A 73 -6.72 -7.80 10.87
C HIS A 73 -6.74 -8.24 9.40
N THR A 74 -7.61 -7.63 8.57
CA THR A 74 -7.62 -7.85 7.11
C THR A 74 -6.26 -7.63 6.49
N ALA A 75 -5.61 -6.48 6.74
CA ALA A 75 -4.29 -6.19 6.16
C ALA A 75 -3.24 -7.22 6.59
N MET A 76 -3.28 -7.68 7.85
CA MET A 76 -2.34 -8.69 8.37
C MET A 76 -2.57 -10.07 7.76
N ARG A 77 -3.84 -10.52 7.68
CA ARG A 77 -4.24 -11.79 7.06
C ARG A 77 -3.84 -11.83 5.59
N GLU A 78 -4.24 -10.84 4.82
CA GLU A 78 -3.96 -10.74 3.38
C GLU A 78 -2.46 -10.69 3.12
N THR A 79 -1.69 -9.95 3.93
CA THR A 79 -0.22 -9.95 3.82
C THR A 79 0.37 -11.33 4.03
N LEU A 80 -0.09 -12.07 5.04
CA LEU A 80 0.37 -13.42 5.30
C LEU A 80 0.03 -14.36 4.13
N GLU A 81 -1.19 -14.28 3.61
CA GLU A 81 -1.66 -15.11 2.48
C GLU A 81 -0.92 -14.80 1.17
N GLU A 82 -0.68 -13.52 0.87
CA GLU A 82 -0.06 -13.07 -0.38
C GLU A 82 1.45 -13.23 -0.40
N THR A 83 2.11 -13.10 0.77
CA THR A 83 3.57 -12.87 0.84
C THR A 83 4.30 -13.72 1.87
N GLY A 84 3.57 -14.43 2.74
CA GLY A 84 4.14 -15.17 3.86
C GLY A 84 4.69 -14.30 4.99
N LEU A 85 4.67 -12.97 4.86
CA LEU A 85 5.11 -12.06 5.92
C LEU A 85 4.08 -12.04 7.04
N ASP A 86 4.43 -12.64 8.17
CA ASP A 86 3.56 -12.76 9.34
C ASP A 86 3.57 -11.49 10.19
N LEU A 87 2.70 -10.54 9.84
CA LEU A 87 2.51 -9.31 10.62
C LEU A 87 1.92 -9.56 12.02
N PHE A 88 1.32 -10.72 12.30
CA PHE A 88 0.85 -11.06 13.65
C PHE A 88 2.00 -11.34 14.60
N ARG A 89 3.11 -11.88 14.09
CA ARG A 89 4.27 -12.29 14.89
C ARG A 89 5.43 -11.30 14.82
N GLN A 90 5.68 -10.74 13.64
CA GLN A 90 6.89 -9.97 13.34
C GLN A 90 6.60 -8.52 12.92
N GLY A 91 5.32 -8.15 12.84
CA GLY A 91 4.87 -6.79 12.54
C GLY A 91 4.57 -5.99 13.81
N GLU A 92 5.16 -4.81 13.93
CA GLU A 92 4.80 -3.83 14.95
C GLU A 92 3.86 -2.79 14.33
N TYR A 93 2.59 -2.81 14.73
CA TYR A 93 1.61 -1.84 14.22
C TYR A 93 1.96 -0.42 14.67
N GLN A 94 2.06 0.49 13.70
CA GLN A 94 2.39 1.89 13.95
C GLN A 94 1.17 2.79 13.78
N ALA A 95 0.47 2.66 12.65
CA ALA A 95 -0.49 3.68 12.24
C ALA A 95 -1.59 3.14 11.33
N ARG A 96 -2.66 3.92 11.25
CA ARG A 96 -3.64 3.85 10.18
C ARG A 96 -3.58 5.14 9.38
N LEU A 97 -3.55 5.04 8.05
CA LEU A 97 -3.62 6.18 7.14
C LEU A 97 -5.07 6.53 6.77
N SER A 98 -5.26 7.58 5.98
CA SER A 98 -6.58 7.99 5.50
C SER A 98 -7.20 6.93 4.59
N ASP A 99 -8.53 6.80 4.67
CA ASP A 99 -9.28 5.96 3.74
C ASP A 99 -9.21 6.54 2.32
N LEU A 100 -9.01 5.67 1.33
CA LEU A 100 -9.07 6.04 -0.08
C LEU A 100 -10.26 5.36 -0.77
N LEU A 101 -10.87 6.06 -1.73
CA LEU A 101 -11.89 5.46 -2.60
C LEU A 101 -11.25 4.98 -3.89
N THR A 102 -11.57 3.76 -4.29
CA THR A 102 -11.32 3.32 -5.66
C THR A 102 -12.17 4.17 -6.60
N ARG A 103 -11.54 4.91 -7.52
CA ARG A 103 -12.24 5.61 -8.59
C ARG A 103 -12.55 4.62 -9.72
N HIS A 104 -13.58 3.79 -9.49
CA HIS A 104 -14.48 3.08 -10.43
C HIS A 104 -13.88 2.27 -11.60
N HIS A 105 -14.28 0.99 -11.79
CA HIS A 105 -14.52 0.37 -13.13
C HIS A 105 -15.41 -0.90 -13.10
N SER A 106 -16.18 -1.07 -14.19
CA SER A 106 -17.21 -2.08 -14.55
C SER A 106 -18.49 -2.15 -13.69
N ARG A 107 -18.42 -2.10 -12.36
CA ARG A 107 -19.62 -2.14 -11.50
C ARG A 107 -19.71 -0.86 -10.65
N TRP A 108 -20.90 -0.28 -10.56
CA TRP A 108 -21.27 0.88 -9.72
C TRP A 108 -21.11 0.63 -8.21
N SER A 109 -19.96 0.12 -7.78
CA SER A 109 -19.70 -0.26 -6.39
C SER A 109 -18.35 0.28 -5.97
N PRO A 110 -18.31 1.52 -5.42
CA PRO A 110 -17.07 2.05 -4.87
C PRO A 110 -16.52 1.12 -3.79
N MET A 111 -15.19 1.04 -3.68
CA MET A 111 -14.51 0.32 -2.63
C MET A 111 -13.67 1.29 -1.79
N VAL A 112 -13.76 1.14 -0.47
CA VAL A 112 -12.92 1.89 0.47
C VAL A 112 -11.70 1.06 0.81
N VAL A 113 -10.51 1.60 0.57
CA VAL A 113 -9.24 0.98 0.93
C VAL A 113 -8.67 1.68 2.17
N THR A 114 -8.38 0.91 3.21
CA THR A 114 -7.79 1.41 4.45
C THR A 114 -6.32 0.96 4.57
N PRO A 115 -5.33 1.87 4.51
CA PRO A 115 -3.93 1.52 4.66
C PRO A 115 -3.51 1.49 6.15
N HIS A 116 -2.71 0.49 6.51
CA HIS A 116 -2.12 0.33 7.85
C HIS A 116 -0.61 0.23 7.74
N VAL A 117 0.10 0.91 8.63
CA VAL A 117 1.57 0.97 8.65
C VAL A 117 2.10 0.03 9.72
N PHE A 118 3.08 -0.79 9.34
CA PHE A 118 3.76 -1.73 10.22
C PHE A 118 5.28 -1.57 10.10
N ALA A 119 5.97 -1.62 11.23
CA ALA A 119 7.40 -1.87 11.26
C ALA A 119 7.64 -3.38 11.17
N TRP A 120 8.59 -3.80 10.35
CA TRP A 120 8.94 -5.21 10.18
C TRP A 120 10.23 -5.55 10.93
N GLN A 121 10.15 -6.59 11.76
CA GLN A 121 11.28 -7.12 12.54
C GLN A 121 11.68 -8.54 12.12
N GLY A 122 11.02 -9.10 11.10
CA GLY A 122 11.28 -10.46 10.61
C GLY A 122 12.42 -10.53 9.60
N ASP A 123 12.66 -11.73 9.09
CA ASP A 123 13.66 -11.95 8.05
C ASP A 123 13.15 -11.49 6.67
N HIS A 124 13.92 -11.77 5.62
CA HIS A 124 13.62 -11.32 4.26
C HIS A 124 12.88 -12.39 3.43
N ARG A 125 12.45 -13.49 4.05
CA ARG A 125 11.83 -14.60 3.32
C ARG A 125 10.41 -14.20 2.93
N VAL A 126 10.17 -14.15 1.63
CA VAL A 126 8.85 -13.91 1.05
C VAL A 126 8.42 -15.21 0.38
N SER A 127 7.21 -15.66 0.69
CA SER A 127 6.55 -16.81 0.06
C SER A 127 5.31 -16.30 -0.65
N LEU A 128 5.43 -16.03 -1.94
CA LEU A 128 4.36 -15.41 -2.72
C LEU A 128 3.33 -16.44 -3.17
N ASN A 129 2.07 -16.05 -3.16
CA ASN A 129 1.00 -16.82 -3.79
C ASN A 129 0.77 -16.38 -5.25
N HIS A 130 -0.21 -16.99 -5.92
CA HIS A 130 -0.56 -16.73 -7.32
C HIS A 130 -1.13 -15.31 -7.60
N GLU A 131 -1.40 -14.50 -6.58
CA GLU A 131 -1.86 -13.11 -6.71
C GLU A 131 -0.70 -12.13 -6.91
N ALA A 132 0.52 -12.50 -6.51
CA ALA A 132 1.71 -11.67 -6.57
C ALA A 132 2.83 -12.37 -7.37
N GLN A 133 3.39 -11.66 -8.35
CA GLN A 133 4.52 -12.16 -9.14
C GLN A 133 5.84 -12.08 -8.36
N GLN A 134 6.03 -11.00 -7.61
CA GLN A 134 7.26 -10.73 -6.88
C GLN A 134 7.02 -9.72 -5.77
N GLY A 135 7.82 -9.82 -4.70
CA GLY A 135 7.89 -8.86 -3.60
C GLY A 135 9.19 -8.05 -3.68
N ILE A 136 9.11 -6.74 -3.48
CA ILE A 136 10.24 -5.82 -3.67
C ILE A 136 10.32 -4.88 -2.48
N TRP A 137 11.51 -4.79 -1.90
CA TRP A 137 11.86 -3.75 -0.95
C TRP A 137 12.46 -2.57 -1.71
N ILE A 138 11.87 -1.40 -1.57
CA ILE A 138 12.32 -0.19 -2.26
C ILE A 138 12.85 0.81 -1.21
N PRO A 139 14.09 1.31 -1.36
CA PRO A 139 14.67 2.29 -0.45
C PRO A 139 13.81 3.55 -0.32
N LEU A 140 13.63 4.02 0.91
CA LEU A 140 12.81 5.18 1.22
C LEU A 140 13.45 6.49 0.78
N ASP A 141 14.78 6.57 0.76
CA ASP A 141 15.51 7.69 0.18
C ASP A 141 15.17 7.84 -1.31
N TYR A 142 15.15 6.74 -2.07
CA TYR A 142 14.72 6.70 -3.46
C TYR A 142 13.26 7.15 -3.61
N LEU A 143 12.34 6.56 -2.83
CA LEU A 143 10.91 6.91 -2.90
C LEU A 143 10.63 8.38 -2.53
N SER A 144 11.45 8.96 -1.66
CA SER A 144 11.31 10.34 -1.20
C SER A 144 11.96 11.37 -2.13
N ASN A 145 12.90 10.95 -2.99
CA ASN A 145 13.63 11.83 -3.88
C ASN A 145 12.72 12.38 -5.00
N PRO A 146 12.52 13.72 -5.10
CA PRO A 146 11.71 14.32 -6.15
C PRO A 146 12.19 14.01 -7.57
N ALA A 147 13.49 13.70 -7.76
CA ALA A 147 14.06 13.35 -9.06
C ALA A 147 13.51 12.02 -9.62
N HIS A 148 12.94 11.16 -8.78
CA HIS A 148 12.34 9.88 -9.20
C HIS A 148 10.82 9.95 -9.39
N ARG A 149 10.24 11.16 -9.26
CA ARG A 149 8.85 11.42 -9.66
C ARG A 149 8.77 11.47 -11.18
N SER A 150 7.75 10.82 -11.71
CA SER A 150 7.50 10.72 -13.14
C SER A 150 6.01 10.81 -13.40
N THR A 151 5.62 10.64 -14.66
CA THR A 151 4.23 10.56 -15.07
C THR A 151 3.96 9.28 -15.84
N LEU A 152 2.72 8.82 -15.74
CA LEU A 152 2.18 7.68 -16.46
C LEU A 152 1.03 8.18 -17.34
N GLN A 153 1.11 7.89 -18.64
CA GLN A 153 0.02 8.16 -19.57
C GLN A 153 -0.86 6.93 -19.73
N ILE A 154 -2.16 7.09 -19.49
CA ILE A 154 -3.15 6.02 -19.58
C ILE A 154 -4.20 6.42 -20.61
N ARG A 155 -4.55 5.49 -21.50
CA ARG A 155 -5.70 5.65 -22.38
C ARG A 155 -6.96 5.30 -21.62
N THR A 156 -7.88 6.25 -21.55
CA THR A 156 -9.21 6.09 -20.94
C THR A 156 -10.28 6.32 -22.01
N PRO A 157 -11.56 5.97 -21.75
CA PRO A 157 -12.66 6.26 -22.68
C PRO A 157 -12.81 7.76 -23.01
N VAL A 158 -12.34 8.65 -22.12
CA VAL A 158 -12.37 10.11 -22.30
C VAL A 158 -11.08 10.68 -22.89
N GLY A 159 -10.14 9.82 -23.32
CA GLY A 159 -8.88 10.21 -23.94
C GLY A 159 -7.63 9.84 -23.14
N LYS A 160 -6.47 10.35 -23.55
CA LYS A 160 -5.20 10.15 -22.83
C LYS A 160 -5.18 11.03 -21.58
N MET A 161 -5.01 10.40 -20.42
CA MET A 161 -4.85 11.09 -19.15
C MET A 161 -3.45 10.86 -18.59
N THR A 162 -2.90 11.88 -17.92
CA THR A 162 -1.57 11.83 -17.31
C THR A 162 -1.72 11.78 -15.80
N PHE A 163 -1.09 10.79 -15.16
CA PHE A 163 -1.12 10.59 -13.71
C PHE A 163 0.30 10.66 -13.12
N PRO A 164 0.46 11.13 -11.88
CA PRO A 164 1.75 11.10 -11.21
C PRO A 164 2.13 9.65 -10.85
N CYS A 165 3.42 9.34 -10.94
CA CYS A 165 3.97 8.06 -10.52
C CYS A 165 5.40 8.19 -9.98
N CYS A 166 5.91 7.12 -9.37
CA CYS A 166 7.32 6.91 -9.07
C CYS A 166 7.80 5.68 -9.85
N ARG A 167 8.96 5.78 -10.50
CA ARG A 167 9.57 4.66 -11.24
C ARG A 167 10.80 4.15 -10.51
N TYR A 168 10.92 2.83 -10.35
CA TYR A 168 12.07 2.18 -9.74
C TYR A 168 12.39 0.91 -10.50
N GLN A 169 13.58 0.77 -11.08
CA GLN A 169 14.03 -0.45 -11.79
C GLN A 169 12.99 -1.01 -12.80
N GLY A 170 12.30 -0.14 -13.54
CA GLY A 170 11.25 -0.54 -14.49
C GLY A 170 9.85 -0.71 -13.88
N TYR A 171 9.74 -0.79 -12.56
CA TYR A 171 8.46 -0.77 -11.85
C TYR A 171 7.86 0.64 -11.82
N CYS A 172 6.53 0.71 -11.83
CA CYS A 172 5.78 1.96 -11.80
C CYS A 172 4.78 1.94 -10.63
N ILE A 173 5.00 2.81 -9.65
CA ILE A 173 4.11 3.01 -8.50
C ILE A 173 3.23 4.21 -8.81
N TRP A 174 1.94 3.99 -8.99
CA TRP A 174 0.98 5.02 -9.39
C TRP A 174 -0.38 4.82 -8.70
N GLY A 175 -1.35 5.69 -8.99
CA GLY A 175 -2.73 5.52 -8.51
C GLY A 175 -2.86 5.52 -6.98
N LEU A 176 -3.60 4.54 -6.45
CA LEU A 176 -3.84 4.41 -5.01
C LEU A 176 -2.54 4.13 -4.22
N SER A 177 -1.70 3.24 -4.71
CA SER A 177 -0.40 2.92 -4.09
C SER A 177 0.47 4.17 -3.97
N TYR A 178 0.52 4.98 -5.03
CA TYR A 178 1.26 6.26 -5.00
C TYR A 178 0.64 7.26 -4.03
N SER A 179 -0.68 7.34 -3.96
CA SER A 179 -1.38 8.23 -3.01
C SER A 179 -1.08 7.87 -1.55
N MET A 180 -1.12 6.57 -1.22
CA MET A 180 -0.74 6.04 0.10
C MET A 180 0.74 6.30 0.42
N LEU A 181 1.63 6.10 -0.57
CA LEU A 181 3.04 6.41 -0.44
C LEU A 181 3.29 7.89 -0.13
N GLN A 182 2.63 8.81 -0.85
CA GLN A 182 2.78 10.25 -0.61
C GLN A 182 2.28 10.65 0.79
N GLU A 183 1.15 10.09 1.24
CA GLU A 183 0.68 10.32 2.61
C GLU A 183 1.68 9.83 3.64
N PHE A 184 2.19 8.60 3.48
CA PHE A 184 3.20 8.02 4.35
C PHE A 184 4.48 8.87 4.42
N LEU A 185 5.05 9.26 3.27
CA LEU A 185 6.27 10.06 3.21
C LEU A 185 6.09 11.45 3.80
N ARG A 186 4.97 12.13 3.49
CA ARG A 186 4.66 13.45 4.06
C ARG A 186 4.58 13.37 5.58
N LYS A 187 3.89 12.36 6.10
CA LYS A 187 3.70 12.17 7.55
C LYS A 187 5.00 11.83 8.27
N ARG A 188 5.89 11.09 7.61
CA ARG A 188 7.22 10.77 8.14
C ARG A 188 8.15 11.99 8.17
N GLY A 189 8.02 12.92 7.23
CA GLY A 189 8.84 14.15 7.17
C GLY A 189 8.41 15.26 8.13
N GLU A 190 7.25 15.13 8.79
CA GLU A 190 6.69 16.09 9.76
C GLU A 190 7.16 15.80 11.22
N GLY A 191 8.04 14.83 11.46
CA GLY A 191 8.53 14.44 12.80
C GLY A 191 10.04 14.27 12.88
#